data_AF-Q2S848-F1
#
_entry.id   AF-Q2S848-F1
#
_cell.length_a   1.000
_cell.length_b   1.000
_cell.length_c   1.000
_cell.angle_alpha   90.00
_cell.angle_beta   90.00
_cell.angle_gamma   90.00
#
_symmetry.space_group_name_H-M   'P 1'
#
loop_
_entity.id
_entity.type
_entity.pdbx_description
1 polymer ?
#
loop_
_entity_poly.entity_id
_entity_poly.type
_entity_poly.pdbx_seq_one_letter_code
_entity_poly.pdbx_strand_id
1 'polypeptide(L)'
;MTITITSSVGINGANRRNDVAIIQALINAFDAWKTEIKPLTVDGKIGNKSIYAIKEFQKQAIGIRHPDGRVDPNGKTFRYLTMYLSNDELSLLETSLFNGKEATLIVSTKKIQSFSGLSGQTVTYKSTLPKDQQLVSNYAISVIKIALKEAGMSHAVITSTLRTPSEQAKLMYKNAKLNLKKQYALYGRNGDKVLDIYDSNKEKSESDIISLMEDEIVNLEKAGKRVSKHCVSESSYKTLNVFDIGYNSTKSASKNFNKEKFHNALSQLNKDGYISQLIDETNKSNKCWHIEIIPNNKALPIYDKGSILNPIKYINGLC
;
A
#
# COMPACT_ATOMS: atom_id res chain seq x y z
N MET A 1 -6.03 5.25 26.88
CA MET A 1 -5.12 4.11 27.19
C MET A 1 -5.23 3.11 26.05
N THR A 2 -4.19 2.33 25.80
CA THR A 2 -4.24 1.27 24.77
C THR A 2 -4.54 -0.03 25.48
N ILE A 3 -5.65 -0.70 25.14
CA ILE A 3 -5.98 -2.01 25.71
C ILE A 3 -4.82 -2.97 25.45
N THR A 4 -4.35 -3.66 26.48
CA THR A 4 -3.26 -4.63 26.39
C THR A 4 -3.56 -5.81 27.30
N ILE A 5 -3.00 -6.98 26.97
CA ILE A 5 -2.85 -8.07 27.94
C ILE A 5 -1.44 -8.06 28.49
N THR A 6 -1.29 -8.25 29.80
CA THR A 6 0.01 -8.20 30.48
C THR A 6 0.77 -9.52 30.42
N SER A 7 0.08 -10.63 30.18
CA SER A 7 0.63 -11.97 30.04
C SER A 7 -0.23 -12.82 29.11
N SER A 8 0.26 -14.03 28.78
CA SER A 8 -0.42 -14.91 27.83
C SER A 8 -1.70 -15.53 28.39
N VAL A 9 -2.70 -15.71 27.53
CA VAL A 9 -4.03 -16.26 27.83
C VAL A 9 -4.29 -17.49 26.97
N GLY A 10 -4.98 -18.50 27.50
CA GLY A 10 -5.28 -19.75 26.81
C GLY A 10 -4.36 -20.90 27.22
N ILE A 11 -4.13 -21.84 26.30
CA ILE A 11 -3.36 -23.05 26.57
C ILE A 11 -1.93 -22.70 27.00
N ASN A 12 -1.51 -23.28 28.14
CA ASN A 12 -0.22 -23.05 28.79
C ASN A 12 0.06 -21.57 29.12
N GLY A 13 -0.95 -20.70 29.06
CA GLY A 13 -0.83 -19.28 29.32
C GLY A 13 -0.72 -18.97 30.82
N ALA A 14 -0.25 -17.77 31.15
CA ALA A 14 -0.28 -17.26 32.52
C ALA A 14 -1.71 -17.06 33.03
N ASN A 15 -2.67 -16.82 32.13
CA ASN A 15 -4.11 -16.79 32.41
C ASN A 15 -4.50 -15.84 33.55
N ARG A 16 -3.89 -14.66 33.59
CA ARG A 16 -4.26 -13.61 34.55
C ARG A 16 -5.71 -13.22 34.33
N ARG A 17 -6.46 -13.08 35.42
CA ARG A 17 -7.91 -12.85 35.39
C ARG A 17 -8.33 -11.69 34.47
N ASN A 18 -7.65 -10.55 34.57
CA ASN A 18 -7.94 -9.37 33.74
C ASN A 18 -7.63 -9.62 32.27
N ASP A 19 -6.50 -10.25 31.97
CA ASP A 19 -6.13 -10.59 30.59
C ASP A 19 -7.15 -11.56 29.98
N VAL A 20 -7.62 -12.55 30.75
CA VAL A 20 -8.65 -13.51 30.31
C VAL A 20 -9.98 -12.79 30.03
N ALA A 21 -10.40 -11.87 30.90
CA ALA A 21 -11.63 -11.11 30.72
C ALA A 21 -11.58 -10.23 29.46
N ILE A 22 -10.43 -9.60 29.19
CA ILE A 22 -10.18 -8.84 27.95
C ILE A 22 -10.35 -9.76 26.73
N ILE A 23 -9.75 -10.95 26.74
CA ILE A 23 -9.88 -11.89 25.61
C ILE A 23 -11.31 -12.38 25.43
N GLN A 24 -12.03 -12.70 26.51
CA GLN A 24 -13.42 -13.12 26.44
C GLN A 24 -14.30 -12.03 25.82
N ALA A 25 -14.15 -10.77 26.27
CA ALA A 25 -14.90 -9.65 25.73
C ALA A 25 -14.54 -9.34 24.27
N LEU A 26 -13.26 -9.39 23.90
CA LEU A 26 -12.83 -9.19 22.52
C LEU A 26 -13.35 -10.29 21.58
N ILE A 27 -13.39 -11.54 22.04
CA ILE A 27 -13.98 -12.65 21.28
C ILE A 27 -15.48 -12.45 21.10
N ASN A 28 -16.20 -12.04 22.15
CA ASN A 28 -17.64 -11.75 22.06
C ASN A 28 -17.96 -10.57 21.15
N ALA A 29 -17.05 -9.59 21.08
CA ALA A 29 -17.20 -8.47 20.16
C ALA A 29 -17.03 -8.88 18.69
N PHE A 30 -16.48 -10.07 18.40
CA PHE A 30 -16.30 -10.55 17.03
C PHE A 30 -17.58 -11.25 16.53
N ASP A 31 -18.18 -10.75 15.45
CA ASP A 31 -19.41 -11.30 14.86
C ASP A 31 -19.20 -11.81 13.43
N ALA A 32 -18.00 -11.62 12.87
CA ALA A 32 -17.64 -12.07 11.52
C ALA A 32 -17.19 -13.55 11.46
N TRP A 33 -17.91 -14.43 12.17
CA TRP A 33 -17.62 -15.86 12.19
C TRP A 33 -18.07 -16.55 10.90
N LYS A 34 -17.29 -17.55 10.43
CA LYS A 34 -17.75 -18.46 9.36
C LYS A 34 -18.70 -19.52 9.94
N THR A 35 -18.47 -19.90 11.18
CA THR A 35 -19.30 -20.80 11.98
C THR A 35 -19.50 -20.13 13.34
N GLU A 36 -20.76 -19.83 13.65
CA GLU A 36 -21.16 -19.11 14.86
C GLU A 36 -20.58 -19.75 16.13
N ILE A 37 -20.03 -18.91 17.00
CA ILE A 37 -19.57 -19.30 18.33
C ILE A 37 -20.49 -18.65 19.36
N LYS A 38 -20.99 -19.47 20.29
CA LYS A 38 -21.78 -18.94 21.41
C LYS A 38 -20.95 -17.94 22.23
N PRO A 39 -21.52 -16.77 22.57
CA PRO A 39 -20.84 -15.80 23.42
C PRO A 39 -20.31 -16.43 24.72
N LEU A 40 -19.08 -16.08 25.08
CA LEU A 40 -18.44 -16.47 26.32
C LEU A 40 -18.99 -15.66 27.49
N THR A 41 -19.08 -16.27 28.66
CA THR A 41 -19.22 -15.49 29.90
C THR A 41 -17.90 -14.76 30.16
N VAL A 42 -17.94 -13.44 30.34
CA VAL A 42 -16.76 -12.61 30.62
C VAL A 42 -16.47 -12.63 32.13
N ASP A 43 -15.96 -13.75 32.63
CA ASP A 43 -15.72 -14.00 34.06
C ASP A 43 -14.23 -13.93 34.45
N GLY A 44 -13.34 -13.76 33.48
CA GLY A 44 -11.90 -13.77 33.66
C GLY A 44 -11.34 -15.16 33.98
N LYS A 45 -12.10 -16.23 33.75
CA LYS A 45 -11.67 -17.62 33.98
C LYS A 45 -11.40 -18.32 32.66
N ILE A 46 -10.19 -18.86 32.51
CA ILE A 46 -9.88 -19.69 31.36
C ILE A 46 -10.49 -21.08 31.58
N GLY A 47 -11.20 -21.57 30.57
CA GLY A 47 -11.80 -22.90 30.59
C GLY A 47 -12.00 -23.44 29.19
N ASN A 48 -12.58 -24.64 29.08
CA ASN A 48 -12.73 -25.34 27.80
C ASN A 48 -13.46 -24.48 26.74
N LYS A 49 -14.47 -23.70 27.15
CA LYS A 49 -15.21 -22.79 26.25
C LYS A 49 -14.31 -21.66 25.73
N SER A 50 -13.56 -20.98 26.60
CA SER A 50 -12.64 -19.92 26.21
C SER A 50 -11.53 -20.44 25.30
N ILE A 51 -10.94 -21.60 25.62
CA ILE A 51 -9.90 -22.24 24.80
C ILE A 51 -10.45 -22.63 23.42
N TYR A 52 -11.64 -23.22 23.37
CA TYR A 52 -12.31 -23.54 22.12
C TYR A 52 -12.54 -22.30 21.26
N ALA A 53 -13.08 -21.23 21.84
CA ALA A 53 -13.32 -19.98 21.13
C ALA A 53 -12.02 -19.32 20.64
N ILE A 54 -10.93 -19.37 21.41
CA ILE A 54 -9.61 -18.89 20.95
C ILE A 54 -9.14 -19.70 19.74
N LYS A 55 -9.24 -21.03 19.79
CA LYS A 55 -8.84 -21.90 18.67
C LYS A 55 -9.68 -21.65 17.42
N GLU A 56 -10.99 -21.47 17.59
CA GLU A 56 -11.87 -21.15 16.48
C GLU A 56 -11.63 -19.74 15.96
N PHE A 57 -11.34 -18.75 16.82
CA PHE A 57 -10.87 -17.44 16.36
C PHE A 57 -9.61 -17.61 15.53
N GLN A 58 -8.62 -18.31 16.05
CA GLN A 58 -7.36 -18.63 15.37
C GLN A 58 -7.52 -19.38 14.05
N LYS A 59 -8.60 -20.13 13.86
CA LYS A 59 -8.88 -20.92 12.66
C LYS A 59 -9.74 -20.18 11.65
N GLN A 60 -10.82 -19.59 12.10
CA GLN A 60 -11.81 -18.95 11.25
C GLN A 60 -11.36 -17.55 10.95
N ALA A 61 -11.09 -16.77 12.01
CA ALA A 61 -10.51 -15.46 11.91
C ALA A 61 -9.05 -15.56 11.54
N ILE A 62 -8.17 -16.12 12.33
CA ILE A 62 -6.75 -16.05 11.96
C ILE A 62 -6.34 -17.08 10.93
N GLY A 63 -7.11 -18.18 10.82
CA GLY A 63 -6.80 -19.42 10.05
C GLY A 63 -5.34 -19.75 9.91
N ILE A 64 -4.76 -19.72 11.10
CA ILE A 64 -3.76 -20.66 11.52
C ILE A 64 -4.32 -22.06 11.25
N ARG A 65 -3.63 -22.80 10.37
CA ARG A 65 -3.97 -24.19 10.00
C ARG A 65 -4.00 -25.12 11.22
N HIS A 66 -3.17 -24.83 12.21
CA HIS A 66 -3.05 -25.57 13.48
C HIS A 66 -3.19 -24.61 14.68
N PRO A 67 -4.43 -24.24 15.07
CA PRO A 67 -4.68 -23.34 16.19
C PRO A 67 -4.09 -23.86 17.50
N ASP A 68 -3.22 -23.07 18.13
CA ASP A 68 -2.53 -23.43 19.37
C ASP A 68 -3.38 -23.15 20.62
N GLY A 69 -4.46 -22.37 20.51
CA GLY A 69 -5.31 -21.98 21.62
C GLY A 69 -4.66 -21.01 22.59
N ARG A 70 -3.61 -20.29 22.17
CA ARG A 70 -2.84 -19.34 22.99
C ARG A 70 -2.85 -17.92 22.41
N VAL A 71 -2.96 -16.94 23.29
CA VAL A 71 -2.94 -15.51 22.98
C VAL A 71 -1.81 -14.86 23.78
N ASP A 72 -0.71 -14.52 23.10
CA ASP A 72 0.41 -13.80 23.74
C ASP A 72 0.25 -12.27 23.63
N PRO A 73 0.78 -11.49 24.59
CA PRO A 73 0.82 -10.03 24.52
C PRO A 73 1.43 -9.55 23.21
N ASN A 74 0.75 -8.63 22.52
CA ASN A 74 1.12 -8.13 21.19
C ASN A 74 1.32 -9.21 20.12
N GLY A 75 0.97 -10.47 20.43
CA GLY A 75 1.07 -11.61 19.53
C GLY A 75 0.03 -11.53 18.41
N LYS A 76 0.17 -12.43 17.44
CA LYS A 76 -0.70 -12.51 16.26
C LYS A 76 -2.18 -12.48 16.68
N THR A 77 -2.59 -13.36 17.58
CA THR A 77 -3.97 -13.47 18.05
C THR A 77 -4.50 -12.19 18.68
N PHE A 78 -3.72 -11.57 19.58
CA PHE A 78 -4.13 -10.36 20.27
C PHE A 78 -4.27 -9.16 19.33
N ARG A 79 -3.32 -8.98 18.40
CA ARG A 79 -3.36 -7.90 17.39
C ARG A 79 -4.61 -7.95 16.54
N TYR A 80 -5.11 -9.16 16.30
CA TYR A 80 -6.22 -9.37 15.41
C TYR A 80 -7.58 -9.21 16.05
N LEU A 81 -7.67 -9.50 17.34
CA LEU A 81 -8.82 -9.15 18.15
C LEU A 81 -9.00 -7.63 18.27
N THR A 82 -7.91 -6.86 18.21
CA THR A 82 -7.93 -5.41 18.45
C THR A 82 -7.90 -4.54 17.18
N MET A 83 -7.33 -4.99 16.06
CA MET A 83 -7.09 -4.11 14.89
C MET A 83 -8.33 -3.59 14.17
N TYR A 84 -9.51 -4.16 14.44
CA TYR A 84 -10.79 -3.74 13.86
C TYR A 84 -11.59 -2.84 14.80
N LEU A 85 -11.01 -2.44 15.93
CA LEU A 85 -11.62 -1.59 16.94
C LEU A 85 -10.80 -0.29 17.06
N SER A 86 -11.47 0.86 17.13
CA SER A 86 -10.81 2.15 17.38
C SER A 86 -10.28 2.21 18.82
N ASN A 87 -9.35 3.13 19.10
CA ASN A 87 -8.89 3.33 20.47
C ASN A 87 -10.02 3.69 21.44
N ASP A 88 -11.07 4.38 20.96
CA ASP A 88 -12.24 4.72 21.76
C ASP A 88 -13.09 3.48 22.05
N GLU A 89 -13.30 2.62 21.07
CA GLU A 89 -14.01 1.34 21.23
C GLU A 89 -13.25 0.39 22.18
N LEU A 90 -11.93 0.33 22.06
CA LEU A 90 -11.08 -0.46 22.97
C LEU A 90 -11.08 0.10 24.39
N SER A 91 -11.07 1.44 24.53
CA SER A 91 -11.15 2.11 25.85
C SER A 91 -12.52 1.90 26.49
N LEU A 92 -13.60 1.90 25.70
CA LEU A 92 -14.96 1.59 26.16
C LEU A 92 -15.06 0.14 26.64
N LEU A 93 -14.52 -0.82 25.87
CA LEU A 93 -14.49 -2.23 26.26
C LEU A 93 -13.72 -2.43 27.57
N GLU A 94 -12.53 -1.85 27.69
CA GLU A 94 -11.73 -1.89 28.92
C GLU A 94 -12.47 -1.28 30.11
N THR A 95 -13.05 -0.09 29.97
CA THR A 95 -13.83 0.59 31.02
C THR A 95 -15.05 -0.23 31.45
N SER A 96 -15.70 -0.91 30.50
CA SER A 96 -16.88 -1.75 30.73
C SER A 96 -16.58 -2.98 31.60
N LEU A 97 -15.38 -3.56 31.44
CA LEU A 97 -14.89 -4.68 32.25
C LEU A 97 -14.66 -4.31 33.71
N PHE A 98 -14.19 -3.08 33.97
CA PHE A 98 -13.94 -2.58 35.33
C PHE A 98 -15.23 -2.12 36.03
N ASN A 99 -16.22 -1.65 35.27
CA ASN A 99 -17.45 -1.07 35.81
C ASN A 99 -18.66 -2.02 35.81
N GLY A 100 -18.50 -3.26 35.33
CA GLY A 100 -19.53 -4.31 35.39
C GLY A 100 -20.76 -4.07 34.48
N LYS A 101 -20.63 -3.22 33.45
CA LYS A 101 -21.68 -3.00 32.43
C LYS A 101 -21.23 -3.65 31.13
N GLU A 102 -22.08 -4.44 30.47
CA GLU A 102 -21.77 -5.00 29.15
C GLU A 102 -21.71 -3.88 28.09
N ALA A 103 -20.58 -3.74 27.40
CA ALA A 103 -20.49 -2.91 26.20
C ALA A 103 -20.91 -3.73 24.98
N THR A 104 -21.95 -3.30 24.27
CA THR A 104 -22.38 -3.89 23.00
C THR A 104 -21.49 -3.38 21.86
N LEU A 105 -20.29 -3.96 21.73
CA LEU A 105 -19.38 -3.69 20.61
C LEU A 105 -19.44 -4.85 19.61
N ILE A 106 -19.59 -4.54 18.33
CA ILE A 106 -19.71 -5.54 17.26
C ILE A 106 -18.70 -5.27 16.14
N VAL A 107 -17.81 -6.23 15.89
CA VAL A 107 -16.89 -6.31 14.76
C VAL A 107 -17.54 -7.17 13.68
N SER A 108 -18.33 -6.51 12.82
CA SER A 108 -19.04 -7.15 11.72
C SER A 108 -18.17 -7.35 10.48
N THR A 109 -18.59 -8.24 9.58
CA THR A 109 -17.93 -8.47 8.28
C THR A 109 -17.77 -7.18 7.46
N LYS A 110 -18.76 -6.28 7.51
CA LYS A 110 -18.71 -4.97 6.84
C LYS A 110 -17.64 -4.07 7.44
N LYS A 111 -17.45 -4.11 8.77
CA LYS A 111 -16.40 -3.35 9.48
C LYS A 111 -15.01 -3.91 9.15
N ILE A 112 -14.84 -5.23 9.07
CA ILE A 112 -13.57 -5.84 8.66
C ILE A 112 -13.21 -5.46 7.22
N GLN A 113 -14.19 -5.46 6.31
CA GLN A 113 -14.01 -5.07 4.91
C GLN A 113 -13.66 -3.58 4.75
N SER A 114 -14.19 -2.69 5.60
CA SER A 114 -13.81 -1.26 5.60
C SER A 114 -12.47 -0.98 6.29
N PHE A 115 -12.01 -1.89 7.16
CA PHE A 115 -10.75 -1.82 7.92
C PHE A 115 -9.65 -2.75 7.37
N SER A 116 -9.59 -3.04 6.07
CA SER A 116 -8.44 -3.76 5.47
C SER A 116 -7.13 -2.93 5.43
N GLY A 117 -6.86 -2.19 6.51
CA GLY A 117 -5.54 -1.88 7.03
C GLY A 117 -4.76 -0.78 6.34
N LEU A 118 -5.33 -0.13 5.33
CA LEU A 118 -4.67 0.92 4.52
C LEU A 118 -5.30 2.31 4.70
N SER A 119 -6.24 2.48 5.63
CA SER A 119 -6.93 3.75 5.89
C SER A 119 -6.00 4.84 6.44
N GLY A 120 -4.95 4.44 7.16
CA GLY A 120 -3.87 5.34 7.60
C GLY A 120 -2.83 5.66 6.51
N GLN A 121 -2.97 5.06 5.33
CA GLN A 121 -2.07 5.28 4.18
C GLN A 121 -2.79 6.08 3.10
N THR A 122 -2.23 7.26 2.85
CA THR A 122 -2.70 8.21 1.85
C THR A 122 -1.78 8.20 0.65
N VAL A 123 -2.35 8.08 -0.55
CA VAL A 123 -1.61 8.28 -1.80
C VAL A 123 -2.36 9.35 -2.57
N THR A 124 -1.69 10.45 -2.86
CA THR A 124 -2.29 11.60 -3.57
C THR A 124 -1.52 11.89 -4.84
N TYR A 125 -2.17 12.57 -5.77
CA TYR A 125 -1.49 13.20 -6.90
C TYR A 125 -0.92 14.56 -6.48
N LYS A 126 0.20 14.96 -7.09
CA LYS A 126 0.72 16.32 -6.96
C LYS A 126 -0.35 17.30 -7.46
N SER A 127 -0.55 18.41 -6.75
CA SER A 127 -1.59 19.40 -7.07
C SER A 127 -1.49 19.98 -8.49
N THR A 128 -0.29 20.00 -9.06
CA THR A 128 -0.03 20.48 -10.42
C THR A 128 -0.24 19.41 -11.50
N LEU A 129 -0.59 18.17 -11.14
CA LEU A 129 -0.82 17.09 -12.10
C LEU A 129 -2.27 17.17 -12.63
N PRO A 130 -2.48 17.32 -13.94
CA PRO A 130 -3.82 17.42 -14.54
C PRO A 130 -4.71 16.21 -14.21
N LYS A 131 -6.03 16.44 -14.04
CA LYS A 131 -6.98 15.39 -13.60
C LYS A 131 -7.13 14.25 -14.60
N ASP A 132 -7.08 14.57 -15.89
CA ASP A 132 -7.09 13.64 -17.02
C ASP A 132 -5.87 12.71 -17.05
N GLN A 133 -4.79 13.05 -16.32
CA GLN A 133 -3.61 12.19 -16.15
C GLN A 133 -3.64 11.36 -14.87
N GLN A 134 -4.62 11.55 -13.97
CA GLN A 134 -4.73 10.83 -12.70
C GLN A 134 -5.33 9.42 -12.89
N LEU A 135 -4.74 8.66 -13.80
CA LEU A 135 -5.27 7.39 -14.31
C LEU A 135 -4.68 6.15 -13.63
N VAL A 136 -3.88 6.31 -12.57
CA VAL A 136 -3.30 5.15 -11.85
C VAL A 136 -4.44 4.35 -11.23
N SER A 137 -4.47 3.05 -11.53
CA SER A 137 -5.55 2.17 -11.08
C SER A 137 -5.61 2.07 -9.55
N ASN A 138 -6.80 1.81 -9.02
CA ASN A 138 -7.00 1.54 -7.59
C ASN A 138 -6.14 0.35 -7.10
N TYR A 139 -5.89 -0.63 -7.97
CA TYR A 139 -4.97 -1.74 -7.71
C TYR A 139 -3.56 -1.23 -7.43
N ALA A 140 -2.99 -0.44 -8.35
CA ALA A 140 -1.66 0.12 -8.20
C ALA A 140 -1.56 1.04 -6.97
N ILE A 141 -2.57 1.89 -6.73
CA ILE A 141 -2.65 2.71 -5.51
C ILE A 141 -2.58 1.84 -4.24
N SER A 142 -3.27 0.70 -4.23
CA SER A 142 -3.28 -0.22 -3.09
C SER A 142 -1.92 -0.90 -2.88
N VAL A 143 -1.21 -1.27 -3.94
CA VAL A 143 0.19 -1.76 -3.85
C VAL A 143 1.09 -0.73 -3.16
N ILE A 144 0.95 0.55 -3.52
CA ILE A 144 1.73 1.62 -2.88
C ILE A 144 1.33 1.82 -1.41
N LYS A 145 0.04 1.73 -1.08
CA LYS A 145 -0.40 1.78 0.31
C LYS A 145 0.14 0.62 1.14
N ILE A 146 0.28 -0.58 0.57
CA ILE A 146 0.98 -1.70 1.23
C ILE A 146 2.44 -1.32 1.49
N ALA A 147 3.15 -0.78 0.48
CA ALA A 147 4.53 -0.33 0.66
C ALA A 147 4.67 0.73 1.77
N LEU A 148 3.76 1.70 1.81
CA LEU A 148 3.70 2.71 2.87
C LEU A 148 3.51 2.08 4.25
N LYS A 149 2.58 1.14 4.37
CA LYS A 149 2.30 0.45 5.62
C LYS A 149 3.52 -0.34 6.11
N GLU A 150 4.16 -1.13 5.23
CA GLU A 150 5.38 -1.89 5.54
C GLU A 150 6.55 -0.97 5.92
N ALA A 151 6.63 0.21 5.29
CA ALA A 151 7.64 1.21 5.61
C ALA A 151 7.38 1.97 6.92
N GLY A 152 6.19 1.79 7.52
CA GLY A 152 5.73 2.61 8.64
C GLY A 152 5.53 4.08 8.25
N MET A 153 5.14 4.34 6.99
CA MET A 153 4.86 5.66 6.42
C MET A 153 3.36 5.88 6.22
N SER A 154 2.93 7.14 6.28
CA SER A 154 1.52 7.50 6.12
C SER A 154 1.15 8.06 4.74
N HIS A 155 2.11 8.58 3.96
CA HIS A 155 1.77 9.34 2.75
C HIS A 155 2.79 9.12 1.62
N ALA A 156 2.30 8.97 0.38
CA ALA A 156 3.10 9.07 -0.85
C ALA A 156 2.44 10.01 -1.87
N VAL A 157 3.25 10.68 -2.68
CA VAL A 157 2.77 11.61 -3.71
C VAL A 157 3.19 11.15 -5.10
N ILE A 158 2.21 10.83 -5.93
CA ILE A 158 2.39 10.54 -7.36
C ILE A 158 2.62 11.87 -8.09
N THR A 159 3.74 11.98 -8.79
CA THR A 159 4.16 13.22 -9.46
C THR A 159 4.13 13.15 -10.98
N SER A 160 4.05 11.95 -11.56
CA SER A 160 3.91 11.72 -13.00
C SER A 160 3.16 10.41 -13.26
N THR A 161 2.48 10.31 -14.40
CA THR A 161 1.66 9.15 -14.81
C THR A 161 1.73 9.02 -16.35
N LEU A 162 0.60 9.03 -17.06
CA LEU A 162 0.52 9.08 -18.52
C LEU A 162 0.86 10.49 -19.02
N ARG A 163 1.63 10.59 -20.12
CA ARG A 163 1.88 11.82 -20.85
C ARG A 163 1.33 11.69 -22.26
N THR A 164 0.64 12.73 -22.72
CA THR A 164 0.29 12.86 -24.14
C THR A 164 1.55 13.11 -24.98
N PRO A 165 1.51 12.85 -26.31
CA PRO A 165 2.59 13.23 -27.22
C PRO A 165 3.02 14.69 -27.08
N SER A 166 2.04 15.61 -27.00
CA SER A 166 2.28 17.04 -26.78
C SER A 166 3.09 17.34 -25.51
N GLU A 167 2.74 16.68 -24.40
CA GLU A 167 3.42 16.89 -23.12
C GLU A 167 4.81 16.25 -23.09
N GLN A 168 4.94 15.09 -23.74
CA GLN A 168 6.24 14.46 -23.95
C GLN A 168 7.16 15.38 -24.78
N ALA A 169 6.65 15.99 -25.85
CA ALA A 169 7.38 16.96 -26.67
C ALA A 169 7.79 18.20 -25.85
N LYS A 170 6.85 18.81 -25.11
CA LYS A 170 7.13 19.97 -24.22
C LYS A 170 8.22 19.66 -23.20
N LEU A 171 8.16 18.48 -22.58
CA LEU A 171 9.18 18.04 -21.61
C LEU A 171 10.54 17.85 -22.26
N MET A 172 10.59 17.19 -23.43
CA MET A 172 11.83 16.96 -24.17
C MET A 172 12.45 18.28 -24.63
N TYR A 173 11.66 19.19 -25.19
CA TYR A 173 12.10 20.53 -25.58
C TYR A 173 12.71 21.29 -24.40
N LYS A 174 11.99 21.36 -23.27
CA LYS A 174 12.47 22.06 -22.07
C LYS A 174 13.80 21.50 -21.58
N ASN A 175 13.94 20.18 -21.52
CA ASN A 175 15.16 19.54 -21.03
C ASN A 175 16.31 19.63 -22.05
N ALA A 176 16.01 19.58 -23.34
CA ALA A 176 16.98 19.77 -24.42
C ALA A 176 17.57 21.18 -24.42
N LYS A 177 16.73 22.19 -24.19
CA LYS A 177 17.14 23.59 -24.02
C LYS A 177 18.10 23.80 -22.84
N LEU A 178 17.95 22.99 -21.78
CA LEU A 178 18.85 23.02 -20.63
C LEU A 178 20.15 22.27 -20.90
N ASN A 179 20.10 21.06 -21.45
CA ASN A 179 21.27 20.27 -21.79
C ASN A 179 20.94 19.16 -22.80
N LEU A 180 21.07 19.49 -24.09
CA LEU A 180 20.78 18.58 -25.19
C LEU A 180 21.64 17.31 -25.17
N LYS A 181 22.95 17.44 -24.95
CA LYS A 181 23.88 16.29 -24.91
C LYS A 181 23.45 15.26 -23.86
N LYS A 182 22.96 15.71 -22.70
CA LYS A 182 22.43 14.83 -21.66
C LYS A 182 21.13 14.13 -22.08
N GLN A 183 20.29 14.76 -22.90
CA GLN A 183 19.04 14.15 -23.37
C GLN A 183 19.29 12.99 -24.35
N TYR A 184 20.26 13.13 -25.26
CA TYR A 184 20.66 12.03 -26.16
C TYR A 184 21.15 10.80 -25.39
N ALA A 185 21.84 11.00 -24.26
CA ALA A 185 22.26 9.89 -23.40
C ALA A 185 21.09 9.21 -22.66
N LEU A 186 19.90 9.80 -22.63
CA LEU A 186 18.76 9.35 -21.81
C LEU A 186 17.66 8.66 -22.62
N TYR A 187 17.29 9.20 -23.78
CA TYR A 187 16.10 8.72 -24.50
C TYR A 187 16.38 7.59 -25.51
N GLY A 188 17.62 7.48 -26.00
CA GLY A 188 18.01 6.48 -27.00
C GLY A 188 17.33 6.69 -28.36
N ARG A 189 17.58 5.78 -29.31
CA ARG A 189 17.32 5.99 -30.75
C ARG A 189 15.99 6.63 -31.13
N ASN A 190 14.88 6.26 -30.50
CA ASN A 190 13.57 6.82 -30.85
C ASN A 190 13.42 8.26 -30.33
N GLY A 191 13.89 8.55 -29.12
CA GLY A 191 13.85 9.93 -28.65
C GLY A 191 14.97 10.77 -29.22
N ASP A 192 16.09 10.18 -29.63
CA ASP A 192 17.15 10.87 -30.38
C ASP A 192 16.57 11.48 -31.66
N LYS A 193 15.69 10.76 -32.39
CA LYS A 193 14.97 11.33 -33.55
C LYS A 193 14.14 12.57 -33.22
N VAL A 194 13.49 12.57 -32.06
CA VAL A 194 12.71 13.72 -31.59
C VAL A 194 13.63 14.86 -31.17
N LEU A 195 14.80 14.55 -30.60
CA LEU A 195 15.84 15.53 -30.25
C LEU A 195 16.54 16.09 -31.49
N ASP A 196 16.70 15.31 -32.56
CA ASP A 196 17.24 15.76 -33.84
C ASP A 196 16.34 16.84 -34.47
N ILE A 197 15.01 16.70 -34.30
CA ILE A 197 14.04 17.73 -34.69
C ILE A 197 14.29 19.02 -33.89
N TYR A 198 14.45 18.92 -32.58
CA TYR A 198 14.81 20.09 -31.76
C TYR A 198 16.13 20.72 -32.25
N ASP A 199 17.17 19.91 -32.47
CA ASP A 199 18.51 20.38 -32.82
C ASP A 199 18.54 21.08 -34.19
N SER A 200 17.80 20.53 -35.16
CA SER A 200 17.73 21.03 -36.54
C SER A 200 16.82 22.25 -36.72
N ASN A 201 15.96 22.55 -35.73
CA ASN A 201 14.94 23.59 -35.84
C ASN A 201 15.08 24.71 -34.79
N LYS A 202 16.26 24.87 -34.18
CA LYS A 202 16.51 25.85 -33.10
C LYS A 202 16.14 27.30 -33.44
N GLU A 203 16.13 27.66 -34.72
CA GLU A 203 15.78 29.00 -35.21
C GLU A 203 14.25 29.22 -35.34
N LYS A 204 13.43 28.18 -35.21
CA LYS A 204 11.96 28.28 -35.25
C LYS A 204 11.38 28.72 -33.90
N SER A 205 10.11 29.06 -33.89
CA SER A 205 9.40 29.37 -32.65
C SER A 205 9.27 28.13 -31.75
N GLU A 206 9.17 28.35 -30.44
CA GLU A 206 9.00 27.28 -29.45
C GLU A 206 7.77 26.41 -29.76
N SER A 207 6.65 27.03 -30.16
CA SER A 207 5.43 26.30 -30.53
C SER A 207 5.63 25.42 -31.75
N ASP A 208 6.35 25.91 -32.78
CA ASP A 208 6.59 25.13 -34.00
C ASP A 208 7.49 23.93 -33.72
N ILE A 209 8.55 24.13 -32.93
CA ILE A 209 9.46 23.04 -32.56
C ILE A 209 8.72 21.97 -31.77
N ILE A 210 7.92 22.37 -30.77
CA ILE A 210 7.13 21.43 -29.97
C ILE A 210 6.12 20.68 -30.84
N SER A 211 5.46 21.35 -31.78
CA SER A 211 4.53 20.71 -32.71
C SER A 211 5.24 19.66 -33.58
N LEU A 212 6.40 19.99 -34.14
CA LEU A 212 7.19 19.05 -34.95
C LEU A 212 7.67 17.85 -34.13
N MET A 213 8.08 18.08 -32.89
CA MET A 213 8.47 17.02 -31.96
C MET A 213 7.28 16.13 -31.60
N GLU A 214 6.10 16.71 -31.39
CA GLU A 214 4.86 15.99 -31.14
C GLU A 214 4.47 15.11 -32.33
N ASP A 215 4.53 15.64 -33.56
CA ASP A 215 4.24 14.90 -34.78
C ASP A 215 5.15 13.68 -34.94
N GLU A 216 6.45 13.81 -34.64
CA GLU A 216 7.38 12.68 -34.68
C GLU A 216 7.08 11.63 -33.61
N ILE A 217 6.69 12.05 -32.40
CA ILE A 217 6.25 11.11 -31.36
C ILE A 217 5.01 10.33 -31.84
N VAL A 218 4.03 11.01 -32.44
CA VAL A 218 2.82 10.38 -33.00
C VAL A 218 3.16 9.43 -34.15
N ASN A 219 4.09 9.80 -35.02
CA ASN A 219 4.54 8.96 -36.14
C ASN A 219 5.25 7.70 -35.64
N LEU A 220 6.11 7.83 -34.62
CA LEU A 220 6.75 6.69 -33.98
C LEU A 220 5.71 5.77 -33.32
N GLU A 221 4.70 6.32 -32.65
CA GLU A 221 3.62 5.53 -32.05
C GLU A 221 2.83 4.74 -33.11
N LYS A 222 2.46 5.36 -34.23
CA LYS A 222 1.81 4.68 -35.38
C LYS A 222 2.66 3.53 -35.94
N ALA A 223 3.99 3.64 -35.86
CA ALA A 223 4.93 2.61 -36.26
C ALA A 223 5.21 1.56 -35.16
N GLY A 224 4.45 1.57 -34.06
CA GLY A 224 4.62 0.66 -32.93
C GLY A 224 5.88 0.93 -32.09
N LYS A 225 6.46 2.13 -32.22
CA LYS A 225 7.68 2.55 -31.49
C LYS A 225 7.29 3.53 -30.39
N ARG A 226 7.99 3.47 -29.25
CA ARG A 226 7.80 4.41 -28.14
C ARG A 226 9.04 5.26 -27.90
N VAL A 227 8.81 6.53 -27.55
CA VAL A 227 9.86 7.51 -27.20
C VAL A 227 10.12 7.53 -25.69
N SER A 228 9.08 7.31 -24.89
CA SER A 228 9.13 7.39 -23.44
C SER A 228 8.24 6.32 -22.83
N LYS A 229 8.58 5.87 -21.63
CA LYS A 229 7.77 4.90 -20.88
C LYS A 229 6.40 5.48 -20.46
N HIS A 230 6.29 6.80 -20.37
CA HIS A 230 5.06 7.49 -19.98
C HIS A 230 4.21 7.95 -21.18
N CYS A 231 4.77 7.94 -22.39
CA CYS A 231 4.07 8.38 -23.60
C CYS A 231 3.59 7.15 -24.37
N VAL A 232 2.39 6.71 -24.03
CA VAL A 232 1.72 5.54 -24.62
C VAL A 232 0.22 5.84 -24.76
N SER A 233 -0.49 5.09 -25.60
CA SER A 233 -1.94 5.21 -25.67
C SER A 233 -2.60 4.93 -24.30
N GLU A 234 -3.77 5.52 -24.04
CA GLU A 234 -4.53 5.27 -22.81
C GLU A 234 -4.89 3.79 -22.65
N SER A 235 -5.21 3.10 -23.75
CA SER A 235 -5.46 1.66 -23.75
C SER A 235 -4.23 0.86 -23.30
N SER A 236 -3.04 1.23 -23.79
CA SER A 236 -1.77 0.63 -23.35
C SER A 236 -1.45 0.96 -21.89
N TYR A 237 -1.76 2.18 -21.44
CA TYR A 237 -1.55 2.58 -20.05
C TYR A 237 -2.45 1.80 -19.07
N LYS A 238 -3.68 1.48 -19.49
CA LYS A 238 -4.60 0.66 -18.68
C LYS A 238 -4.12 -0.78 -18.50
N THR A 239 -3.28 -1.30 -19.40
CA THR A 239 -2.67 -2.64 -19.25
C THR A 239 -1.36 -2.60 -18.45
N LEU A 240 -0.65 -1.46 -18.42
CA LEU A 240 0.56 -1.25 -17.62
C LEU A 240 0.60 0.18 -17.08
N ASN A 241 0.31 0.37 -15.80
CA ASN A 241 0.39 1.68 -15.15
C ASN A 241 1.86 2.05 -14.92
N VAL A 242 2.32 3.12 -15.57
CA VAL A 242 3.66 3.68 -15.41
C VAL A 242 3.58 5.03 -14.71
N PHE A 243 4.16 5.15 -13.52
CA PHE A 243 4.04 6.37 -12.72
C PHE A 243 5.26 6.60 -11.83
N ASP A 244 5.49 7.86 -11.48
CA ASP A 244 6.55 8.27 -10.55
C ASP A 244 5.98 8.67 -9.19
N ILE A 245 6.58 8.15 -8.12
CA ILE A 245 6.43 8.71 -6.77
C ILE A 245 7.58 9.68 -6.51
N GLY A 246 7.26 10.96 -6.36
CA GLY A 246 8.28 12.00 -6.18
C GLY A 246 8.90 11.98 -4.78
N TYR A 247 10.23 11.91 -4.70
CA TYR A 247 10.98 11.87 -3.43
C TYR A 247 10.70 13.11 -2.57
N ASN A 248 10.90 14.31 -3.13
CA ASN A 248 10.71 15.55 -2.39
C ASN A 248 9.26 15.76 -1.99
N SER A 249 8.32 15.51 -2.92
CA SER A 249 6.88 15.65 -2.64
C SER A 249 6.41 14.69 -1.55
N THR A 250 6.89 13.45 -1.58
CA THR A 250 6.58 12.45 -0.55
C THR A 250 7.23 12.79 0.79
N LYS A 251 8.49 13.26 0.78
CA LYS A 251 9.20 13.73 1.98
C LYS A 251 8.47 14.90 2.64
N SER A 252 7.95 15.83 1.87
CA SER A 252 7.18 16.96 2.40
C SER A 252 5.79 16.55 2.93
N ALA A 253 5.14 15.56 2.32
CA ALA A 253 3.78 15.13 2.70
C ALA A 253 3.76 14.13 3.87
N SER A 254 4.76 13.27 4.01
CA SER A 254 4.79 12.20 5.00
C SER A 254 5.53 12.63 6.27
N LYS A 255 4.82 12.76 7.39
CA LYS A 255 5.40 13.13 8.70
C LYS A 255 6.48 12.15 9.19
N ASN A 256 6.31 10.88 8.88
CA ASN A 256 7.17 9.74 9.24
C ASN A 256 8.00 9.24 8.05
N PHE A 257 8.39 10.14 7.16
CA PHE A 257 9.14 9.79 5.95
C PHE A 257 10.43 9.02 6.27
N ASN A 258 10.60 7.86 5.64
CA ASN A 258 11.85 7.11 5.67
C ASN A 258 12.15 6.52 4.29
N LYS A 259 13.18 7.07 3.63
CA LYS A 259 13.58 6.69 2.27
C LYS A 259 13.92 5.20 2.15
N GLU A 260 14.75 4.69 3.05
CA GLU A 260 15.28 3.33 2.99
C GLU A 260 14.19 2.30 3.24
N LYS A 261 13.36 2.51 4.27
CA LYS A 261 12.23 1.63 4.57
C LYS A 261 11.24 1.58 3.42
N PHE A 262 10.93 2.72 2.81
CA PHE A 262 10.03 2.77 1.67
C PHE A 262 10.60 2.08 0.44
N HIS A 263 11.87 2.34 0.11
CA HIS A 263 12.54 1.66 -0.99
C HIS A 263 12.59 0.14 -0.76
N ASN A 264 12.91 -0.31 0.46
CA ASN A 264 12.95 -1.73 0.80
C ASN A 264 11.57 -2.38 0.67
N ALA A 265 10.50 -1.72 1.10
CA ALA A 265 9.14 -2.20 0.93
C ALA A 265 8.73 -2.31 -0.56
N LEU A 266 9.05 -1.30 -1.37
CA LEU A 266 8.83 -1.33 -2.82
C LEU A 266 9.65 -2.44 -3.50
N SER A 267 10.92 -2.59 -3.09
CA SER A 267 11.83 -3.62 -3.61
C SER A 267 11.33 -5.02 -3.29
N GLN A 268 10.77 -5.24 -2.09
CA GLN A 268 10.14 -6.50 -1.73
C GLN A 268 8.90 -6.77 -2.58
N LEU A 269 8.02 -5.78 -2.77
CA LEU A 269 6.83 -5.93 -3.62
C LEU A 269 7.19 -6.17 -5.10
N ASN A 270 8.32 -5.66 -5.57
CA ASN A 270 8.89 -5.99 -6.88
C ASN A 270 9.34 -7.46 -6.93
N LYS A 271 10.15 -7.92 -5.96
CA LYS A 271 10.55 -9.34 -5.86
C LYS A 271 9.36 -10.30 -5.76
N ASP A 272 8.30 -9.88 -5.09
CA ASP A 272 7.07 -10.67 -4.94
C ASP A 272 6.15 -10.59 -6.16
N GLY A 273 6.49 -9.82 -7.20
CA GLY A 273 5.75 -9.73 -8.47
C GLY A 273 4.49 -8.85 -8.44
N TYR A 274 4.31 -8.01 -7.42
CA TYR A 274 3.25 -7.00 -7.38
C TYR A 274 3.61 -5.75 -8.20
N ILE A 275 4.90 -5.43 -8.23
CA ILE A 275 5.49 -4.37 -9.05
C ILE A 275 6.27 -5.05 -10.18
N SER A 276 5.98 -4.70 -11.43
CA SER A 276 6.63 -5.28 -12.61
C SER A 276 8.01 -4.68 -12.84
N GLN A 277 8.17 -3.39 -12.57
CA GLN A 277 9.47 -2.72 -12.61
C GLN A 277 9.55 -1.62 -11.56
N LEU A 278 10.65 -1.60 -10.81
CA LEU A 278 11.01 -0.52 -9.89
C LEU A 278 12.39 0.02 -10.27
N ILE A 279 12.50 1.33 -10.47
CA ILE A 279 13.78 2.01 -10.67
C ILE A 279 13.90 3.10 -9.61
N ASP A 280 14.96 3.03 -8.79
CA ASP A 280 15.28 4.08 -7.83
C ASP A 280 16.07 5.20 -8.52
N GLU A 281 15.42 6.34 -8.68
CA GLU A 281 16.01 7.57 -9.23
C GLU A 281 16.09 8.69 -8.18
N THR A 282 15.95 8.35 -6.89
CA THR A 282 15.92 9.33 -5.79
C THR A 282 17.24 10.09 -5.64
N ASN A 283 18.36 9.49 -6.08
CA ASN A 283 19.69 10.10 -6.13
C ASN A 283 20.04 10.66 -7.52
N LYS A 284 19.11 10.63 -8.48
CA LYS A 284 19.28 11.18 -9.84
C LYS A 284 18.54 12.52 -9.99
N SER A 285 18.61 13.12 -11.18
CA SER A 285 17.95 14.41 -11.46
C SER A 285 16.44 14.38 -11.28
N ASN A 286 15.80 13.23 -11.53
CA ASN A 286 14.34 13.10 -11.45
C ASN A 286 13.82 13.01 -10.00
N LYS A 287 14.68 12.59 -9.05
CA LYS A 287 14.37 12.44 -7.62
C LYS A 287 13.03 11.73 -7.40
N CYS A 288 12.86 10.53 -7.96
CA CYS A 288 11.64 9.73 -7.84
C CYS A 288 11.93 8.24 -7.67
N TRP A 289 10.89 7.49 -7.31
CA TRP A 289 10.80 6.06 -7.62
C TRP A 289 9.92 5.91 -8.86
N HIS A 290 10.50 5.40 -9.94
CA HIS A 290 9.76 5.03 -11.15
C HIS A 290 9.20 3.62 -10.97
N ILE A 291 7.89 3.49 -11.17
CA ILE A 291 7.12 2.29 -10.87
C ILE A 291 6.28 1.88 -12.08
N GLU A 292 6.35 0.60 -12.43
CA GLU A 292 5.50 -0.03 -13.44
C GLU A 292 4.71 -1.17 -12.79
N ILE A 293 3.38 -1.12 -12.91
CA ILE A 293 2.47 -2.11 -12.34
C ILE A 293 1.45 -2.53 -13.39
N ILE A 294 1.39 -3.82 -13.70
CA ILE A 294 0.28 -4.41 -14.46
C ILE A 294 -0.93 -4.51 -13.53
N PRO A 295 -2.05 -3.82 -13.79
CA PRO A 295 -3.21 -3.86 -12.91
C PRO A 295 -3.77 -5.27 -12.75
N ASN A 296 -4.08 -5.66 -11.51
CA ASN A 296 -4.63 -6.98 -11.16
C ASN A 296 -3.77 -8.20 -11.57
N ASN A 297 -2.49 -7.99 -11.93
CA ASN A 297 -1.57 -9.05 -12.37
C ASN A 297 -1.39 -10.18 -11.35
N LYS A 298 -1.33 -9.79 -10.09
CA LYS A 298 -1.33 -10.70 -8.96
C LYS A 298 -2.50 -10.29 -8.11
N ALA A 299 -3.24 -11.24 -7.54
CA ALA A 299 -4.20 -10.88 -6.50
C ALA A 299 -3.42 -10.08 -5.45
N LEU A 300 -3.83 -8.83 -5.19
CA LEU A 300 -3.28 -8.09 -4.05
C LEU A 300 -3.31 -9.03 -2.86
N PRO A 301 -2.35 -8.95 -1.92
CA PRO A 301 -2.53 -9.65 -0.68
C PRO A 301 -3.85 -9.14 -0.11
N ILE A 302 -4.89 -9.93 -0.32
CA ILE A 302 -6.10 -9.88 0.44
C ILE A 302 -5.55 -10.30 1.80
N TYR A 303 -5.69 -9.42 2.78
CA TYR A 303 -5.71 -9.93 4.14
C TYR A 303 -6.98 -10.80 4.26
N ASP A 304 -6.96 -12.03 3.66
CA ASP A 304 -7.81 -13.24 3.84
C ASP A 304 -7.79 -14.19 2.59
N LYS A 305 -7.76 -15.53 2.80
CA LYS A 305 -8.72 -16.51 2.18
C LYS A 305 -8.63 -18.00 2.56
N GLY A 306 -7.73 -18.42 3.44
CA GLY A 306 -7.91 -19.66 4.24
C GLY A 306 -8.24 -19.36 5.70
N SER A 307 -8.27 -18.07 5.98
CA SER A 307 -8.08 -17.46 7.26
C SER A 307 -8.19 -15.97 7.10
N ILE A 308 -9.02 -15.32 7.89
CA ILE A 308 -9.06 -13.84 7.96
C ILE A 308 -7.61 -13.27 8.14
N LEU A 309 -6.57 -14.02 8.58
CA LEU A 309 -5.31 -13.41 9.02
C LEU A 309 -3.96 -14.18 8.78
N ASN A 310 -3.13 -13.60 7.88
CA ASN A 310 -1.64 -13.54 7.90
C ASN A 310 -0.79 -14.64 7.19
N PRO A 311 0.42 -14.27 6.66
CA PRO A 311 1.60 -14.14 7.54
C PRO A 311 2.50 -12.89 7.36
N ILE A 312 3.25 -12.68 8.45
CA ILE A 312 4.36 -11.76 8.73
C ILE A 312 5.57 -12.06 7.84
N LYS A 313 6.32 -11.02 7.44
CA LYS A 313 7.79 -11.10 7.36
C LYS A 313 8.48 -9.77 7.67
N TYR A 314 9.36 -9.83 8.68
CA TYR A 314 10.43 -8.90 9.06
C TYR A 314 10.10 -7.61 9.81
N ILE A 315 10.03 -7.73 11.14
CA ILE A 315 10.67 -6.76 12.03
C ILE A 315 11.79 -7.50 12.76
N ASN A 316 13.00 -6.99 12.58
CA ASN A 316 14.30 -7.41 13.11
C ASN A 316 14.96 -8.59 12.38
N GLY A 317 15.89 -8.24 11.48
CA GLY A 317 16.90 -9.18 11.04
C GLY A 317 17.74 -9.64 12.23
N LEU A 318 17.84 -10.96 12.40
CA LEU A 318 19.03 -11.71 12.80
C LEU A 318 18.69 -13.21 12.63
N CYS A 319 19.60 -13.87 11.89
CA CYS A 319 19.66 -15.27 11.45
C CYS A 319 18.59 -15.72 10.44
#